data_AF-A0A7T8HHH4-F1
#
_entry.id   AF-A0A7T8HHH4-F1
#
_cell.length_a   1.000
_cell.length_b   1.000
_cell.length_c   1.000
_cell.angle_alpha   90.00
_cell.angle_beta   90.00
_cell.angle_gamma   90.00
#
_symmetry.space_group_name_H-M   'P 1'
#
loop_
_entity.id
_entity.type
_entity.pdbx_description
1 polymer ?
#
loop_
_entity_poly.entity_id
_entity_poly.type
_entity_poly.pdbx_seq_one_letter_code
_entity_poly.pdbx_strand_id
1 'polypeptide(L)'
;MSSELERRTAIIVALRCGRAPKEIIDFFKFPKATVYSIAKSFKELQTDPKSGRGAENLDMFWSKDSPDLNPCDYYLWGVLERDTNKRAHNTVDSLKAAIIQAVANLSREQMAHAVGRFRHRVEALILK
;
A
#
# COMPACT_ATOMS: atom_id res chain seq x y z
N MET A 1 -5.71 -19.99 -0.64
CA MET A 1 -5.90 -18.56 -0.99
C MET A 1 -5.67 -18.45 -2.49
N SER A 2 -6.60 -17.87 -3.26
CA SER A 2 -6.64 -18.02 -4.72
C SER A 2 -5.58 -17.15 -5.41
N SER A 3 -4.67 -17.77 -6.16
CA SER A 3 -3.60 -17.12 -6.93
C SER A 3 -4.11 -16.05 -7.91
N GLU A 4 -5.39 -16.06 -8.25
CA GLU A 4 -6.02 -15.03 -9.07
C GLU A 4 -6.18 -13.69 -8.32
N LEU A 5 -6.45 -13.72 -7.01
CA LEU A 5 -6.60 -12.52 -6.20
C LEU A 5 -5.26 -11.79 -6.05
N GLU A 6 -4.19 -12.53 -5.79
CA GLU A 6 -2.83 -11.99 -5.71
C GLU A 6 -2.37 -11.38 -7.04
N ARG A 7 -2.68 -12.01 -8.17
CA ARG A 7 -2.41 -11.47 -9.51
C ARG A 7 -3.14 -10.15 -9.74
N ARG A 8 -4.42 -10.06 -9.37
CA ARG A 8 -5.20 -8.82 -9.49
C ARG A 8 -4.58 -7.71 -8.65
N THR A 9 -4.24 -7.99 -7.41
CA THR A 9 -3.61 -7.03 -6.49
C THR A 9 -2.29 -6.52 -7.02
N ALA A 10 -1.40 -7.40 -7.49
CA ALA A 10 -0.10 -7.02 -8.05
C ALA A 10 -0.21 -6.11 -9.28
N ILE A 11 -1.15 -6.38 -10.19
CA ILE A 11 -1.40 -5.55 -11.38
C ILE A 11 -1.87 -4.15 -10.98
N ILE A 12 -2.83 -4.07 -10.06
CA ILE A 12 -3.39 -2.81 -9.57
C ILE A 12 -2.33 -1.94 -8.89
N VAL A 13 -1.51 -2.55 -8.03
CA VAL A 13 -0.39 -1.88 -7.36
C VAL A 13 0.58 -1.30 -8.39
N ALA A 14 0.97 -2.06 -9.40
CA ALA A 14 1.91 -1.60 -10.40
C ALA A 14 1.34 -0.43 -11.24
N LEU A 15 0.05 -0.46 -11.58
CA LEU A 15 -0.64 0.64 -12.26
C LEU A 15 -0.66 1.92 -11.40
N ARG A 16 -0.88 1.80 -10.08
CA ARG A 16 -0.80 2.93 -9.14
C ARG A 16 0.60 3.54 -9.04
N CYS A 17 1.64 2.72 -9.15
CA CYS A 17 3.03 3.18 -9.24
C CYS A 17 3.38 3.81 -10.60
N GLY A 18 2.39 4.03 -11.49
CA GLY A 18 2.59 4.64 -12.80
C GLY A 18 3.19 3.71 -13.85
N ARG A 19 3.25 2.39 -13.59
CA ARG A 19 3.76 1.43 -14.58
C ARG A 19 2.78 1.23 -15.72
N ALA A 20 3.30 1.17 -16.94
CA ALA A 20 2.51 0.85 -18.12
C ALA A 20 2.10 -0.64 -18.11
N PRO A 21 0.92 -1.00 -18.63
CA PRO A 21 0.48 -2.40 -18.72
C PRO A 21 1.50 -3.34 -19.38
N LYS A 22 2.26 -2.85 -20.37
CA LYS A 22 3.34 -3.61 -21.02
C LYS A 22 4.46 -3.97 -20.05
N GLU A 23 4.92 -3.00 -19.24
CA GLU A 23 5.94 -3.24 -18.22
C GLU A 23 5.46 -4.27 -17.19
N ILE A 24 4.18 -4.24 -16.81
CA ILE A 24 3.57 -5.18 -15.86
C ILE A 24 3.53 -6.60 -16.45
N ILE A 25 3.13 -6.74 -17.72
CA ILE A 25 3.14 -8.02 -18.44
C ILE A 25 4.56 -8.57 -18.51
N ASP A 26 5.52 -7.74 -18.87
CA ASP A 26 6.91 -8.17 -19.04
C ASP A 26 7.56 -8.54 -17.71
N PHE A 27 7.20 -7.85 -16.63
CA PHE A 27 7.71 -8.08 -15.29
C PHE A 27 7.12 -9.31 -14.62
N PHE A 28 5.79 -9.38 -14.51
CA PHE A 28 5.10 -10.46 -13.78
C PHE A 28 4.79 -11.69 -14.64
N LYS A 29 4.98 -11.61 -15.96
CA LYS A 29 4.60 -12.65 -16.93
C LYS A 29 3.13 -13.06 -16.84
N PHE A 30 2.27 -12.16 -16.38
CA PHE A 30 0.84 -12.39 -16.28
C PHE A 30 0.16 -12.39 -17.66
N PRO A 31 -1.00 -13.07 -17.79
CA PRO A 31 -1.74 -13.08 -19.05
C PRO A 31 -2.10 -11.66 -19.48
N LYS A 32 -1.79 -11.32 -20.75
CA LYS A 32 -2.08 -10.00 -21.32
C LYS A 32 -3.54 -9.59 -21.12
N ALA A 33 -4.47 -10.52 -21.36
CA ALA A 33 -5.91 -10.29 -21.21
C ALA A 33 -6.27 -9.80 -19.79
N THR A 34 -5.71 -10.43 -18.76
CA THR A 34 -5.93 -10.07 -17.36
C THR A 34 -5.38 -8.67 -17.05
N VAL A 35 -4.15 -8.38 -17.47
CA VAL A 35 -3.51 -7.08 -17.21
C VAL A 35 -4.27 -5.94 -17.88
N TYR A 36 -4.64 -6.09 -19.15
CA TYR A 36 -5.37 -5.05 -19.88
C TYR A 36 -6.81 -4.88 -19.40
N SER A 37 -7.51 -5.97 -19.03
CA SER A 37 -8.85 -5.89 -18.45
C SER A 37 -8.85 -5.06 -17.16
N ILE A 38 -7.90 -5.33 -16.27
CA ILE A 38 -7.76 -4.61 -15.00
C ILE A 38 -7.31 -3.16 -15.24
N ALA A 39 -6.37 -2.91 -16.15
CA ALA A 39 -5.93 -1.56 -16.48
C ALA A 39 -7.07 -0.69 -17.06
N LYS A 40 -7.97 -1.30 -17.84
CA LYS A 40 -9.17 -0.65 -18.34
C LYS A 40 -10.10 -0.26 -17.20
N SER A 41 -10.48 -1.21 -16.35
CA SER A 41 -11.33 -0.93 -15.19
C SER A 41 -10.72 0.10 -14.24
N PHE A 42 -9.40 0.06 -14.05
CA PHE A 42 -8.67 1.04 -13.23
C PHE A 42 -8.78 2.46 -13.78
N LYS A 43 -8.67 2.65 -15.10
CA LYS A 43 -8.85 3.96 -15.75
C LYS A 43 -10.30 4.44 -15.65
N GLU A 44 -11.25 3.56 -15.90
CA GLU A 44 -12.68 3.87 -15.81
C GLU A 44 -13.06 4.37 -14.41
N LEU A 45 -12.52 3.74 -13.36
CA LEU A 45 -12.69 4.16 -11.97
C LEU A 45 -12.04 5.51 -11.64
N GLN A 46 -10.93 5.86 -12.28
CA GLN A 46 -10.30 7.19 -12.10
C GLN A 46 -11.08 8.31 -12.79
N THR A 47 -11.84 7.99 -13.83
CA THR A 47 -12.56 8.98 -14.65
C THR A 47 -13.97 9.32 -14.17
N ASP A 48 -14.53 8.61 -13.19
CA ASP A 48 -15.89 8.85 -12.70
C ASP A 48 -15.96 10.00 -11.68
N PRO A 49 -16.53 11.18 -12.03
CA PRO A 49 -16.64 12.32 -11.14
C PRO A 49 -17.74 12.16 -10.07
N LYS A 50 -18.62 11.15 -10.20
CA LYS A 50 -19.75 10.91 -9.28
C LYS A 50 -19.43 9.88 -8.20
N SER A 51 -18.25 9.27 -8.24
CA SER A 51 -17.72 8.45 -7.17
C SER A 51 -17.20 9.35 -6.03
N GLY A 52 -18.12 9.95 -5.26
CA GLY A 52 -17.87 10.33 -3.86
C GLY A 52 -17.49 9.14 -2.96
N ARG A 53 -17.32 7.96 -3.57
CA ARG A 53 -16.95 6.65 -3.00
C ARG A 53 -15.46 6.36 -3.06
N GLY A 54 -14.64 7.39 -3.12
CA GLY A 54 -13.17 7.26 -3.12
C GLY A 54 -12.64 6.52 -1.89
N ALA A 55 -13.42 6.46 -0.80
CA ALA A 55 -13.06 5.82 0.47
C ALA A 55 -13.60 4.39 0.66
N GLU A 56 -14.75 4.04 0.09
CA GLU A 56 -15.39 2.73 0.31
C GLU A 56 -14.99 1.65 -0.71
N ASN A 57 -14.33 2.04 -1.81
CA ASN A 57 -13.60 1.11 -2.66
C ASN A 57 -12.15 0.87 -2.21
N LEU A 58 -11.59 1.69 -1.30
CA LEU A 58 -10.27 1.42 -0.70
C LEU A 58 -10.25 0.08 0.06
N ASP A 59 -11.41 -0.37 0.54
CA ASP A 59 -11.61 -1.68 1.21
C ASP A 59 -11.48 -2.89 0.27
N MET A 60 -11.66 -2.72 -1.05
CA MET A 60 -11.36 -3.78 -2.04
C MET A 60 -9.88 -3.76 -2.45
N PHE A 61 -9.18 -2.63 -2.21
CA PHE A 61 -7.82 -2.38 -2.68
C PHE A 61 -6.73 -2.84 -1.72
N TRP A 62 -7.07 -3.02 -0.45
CA TRP A 62 -6.26 -3.74 0.51
C TRP A 62 -7.01 -5.02 0.83
N SER A 63 -6.55 -6.17 0.31
CA SER A 63 -7.12 -7.45 0.74
C SER A 63 -7.16 -7.46 2.27
N LYS A 64 -8.34 -7.76 2.85
CA LYS A 64 -8.50 -7.93 4.31
C LYS A 64 -7.48 -8.90 4.92
N ASP A 65 -6.86 -9.72 4.07
CA ASP A 65 -5.84 -10.73 4.41
C ASP A 65 -4.39 -10.30 4.11
N SER A 66 -4.09 -9.04 3.79
CA SER A 66 -2.71 -8.62 3.40
C SER A 66 -2.23 -7.30 4.03
N PRO A 67 -2.18 -7.21 5.38
CA PRO A 67 -1.52 -6.09 6.08
C PRO A 67 -0.03 -5.96 5.73
N ASP A 68 0.58 -7.01 5.18
CA ASP A 68 1.99 -7.06 4.78
C ASP A 68 2.36 -6.15 3.61
N LEU A 69 1.39 -5.54 2.94
CA LEU A 69 1.61 -4.70 1.76
C LEU A 69 1.53 -3.19 2.05
N ASN A 70 1.08 -2.76 3.22
CA ASN A 70 0.99 -1.33 3.51
C ASN A 70 2.25 -0.85 4.28
N PRO A 71 3.06 0.07 3.72
CA PRO A 71 4.21 0.65 4.43
C PRO A 71 3.85 1.30 5.77
N CYS A 72 2.61 1.79 5.90
CA CYS A 72 2.15 2.28 7.18
C CYS A 72 2.04 1.16 8.22
N ASP A 73 1.47 0.02 7.83
CA ASP A 73 1.18 -1.10 8.72
C ASP A 73 2.44 -1.89 9.09
N TYR A 74 3.34 -2.18 8.13
CA TYR A 74 4.54 -2.96 8.45
C TYR A 74 5.73 -2.13 8.95
N TYR A 75 5.67 -0.80 8.90
CA TYR A 75 6.80 0.06 9.28
C TYR A 75 6.39 1.29 10.08
N LEU A 76 5.59 2.20 9.51
CA LEU A 76 5.31 3.51 10.12
C LEU A 76 4.75 3.36 11.53
N TRP A 77 3.71 2.54 11.72
CA TRP A 77 3.08 2.37 13.02
C TRP A 77 4.04 1.80 14.06
N GLY A 78 4.88 0.84 13.69
CA GLY A 78 5.88 0.28 14.61
C GLY A 78 6.97 1.28 15.00
N VAL A 79 7.32 2.23 14.12
CA VAL A 79 8.25 3.31 14.46
C VAL A 79 7.59 4.33 15.38
N LEU A 80 6.37 4.76 15.04
CA LEU A 80 5.63 5.74 15.85
C LEU A 80 5.35 5.19 17.25
N GLU A 81 4.86 3.95 17.35
CA GLU A 81 4.60 3.29 18.63
C GLU A 81 5.86 3.23 19.50
N ARG A 82 7.00 2.82 18.91
CA ARG A 82 8.28 2.77 19.62
C ARG A 82 8.71 4.14 20.13
N ASP A 83 8.55 5.19 19.33
CA ASP A 83 9.01 6.52 19.67
C ASP A 83 8.10 7.22 20.68
N THR A 84 6.78 7.08 20.53
CA THR A 84 5.82 7.68 21.46
C THR A 84 5.83 6.98 22.81
N ASN A 85 5.97 5.65 22.83
CA ASN A 85 5.93 4.86 24.07
C ASN A 85 7.22 4.93 24.89
N LYS A 86 8.25 5.67 24.45
CA LYS A 86 9.45 5.97 25.27
C LYS A 86 9.11 6.75 26.54
N ARG A 87 7.98 7.44 26.57
CA ARG A 87 7.49 8.21 27.71
C ARG A 87 6.05 7.84 28.02
N ALA A 88 5.70 7.84 29.30
CA ALA A 88 4.31 7.69 29.71
C ALA A 88 3.54 8.98 29.39
N HIS A 89 2.32 8.82 28.89
CA HIS A 89 1.41 9.92 28.57
C HIS A 89 0.24 9.91 29.54
N ASN A 90 0.07 10.97 30.31
CA ASN A 90 -1.01 11.13 31.28
C ASN A 90 -2.26 11.82 30.69
N THR A 91 -2.17 12.35 29.47
CA THR A 91 -3.29 12.98 28.76
C THR A 91 -3.26 12.62 27.28
N VAL A 92 -4.45 12.65 26.66
CA VAL A 92 -4.61 12.43 25.21
C VAL A 92 -3.85 13.49 24.40
N ASP A 93 -3.80 14.74 24.86
CA ASP A 93 -3.10 15.82 24.16
C ASP A 93 -1.59 15.65 24.19
N SER A 94 -1.05 15.16 25.31
CA SER A 94 0.38 14.80 25.42
C SER A 94 0.74 13.68 24.43
N LEU A 95 -0.13 12.68 24.28
CA LEU A 95 0.05 11.60 23.31
C LEU A 95 -0.03 12.11 21.87
N LYS A 96 -1.05 12.92 21.53
CA LYS A 96 -1.19 13.53 20.20
C LYS A 96 0.04 14.35 19.82
N ALA A 97 0.53 15.19 20.74
CA ALA A 97 1.74 15.98 20.53
C ALA A 97 2.97 15.10 20.28
N ALA A 98 3.09 13.98 21.00
CA ALA A 98 4.16 13.01 20.80
C ALA A 98 4.10 12.34 19.42
N ILE A 99 2.92 11.93 18.98
CA ILE A 99 2.72 11.33 17.65
C ILE A 99 3.11 12.34 16.57
N ILE A 100 2.65 13.59 16.68
CA ILE A 100 2.99 14.65 15.71
C ILE A 100 4.50 14.89 15.65
N GLN A 101 5.16 14.95 16.81
CA GLN A 101 6.62 15.08 16.86
C GLN A 101 7.34 13.88 16.27
N ALA A 102 6.90 12.65 16.59
CA ALA A 102 7.49 11.44 16.05
C ALA A 102 7.37 11.39 14.53
N VAL A 103 6.21 11.75 13.97
CA VAL A 103 6.01 11.86 12.52
C VAL A 103 6.92 12.93 11.90
N ALA A 104 7.02 14.11 12.53
CA ALA A 104 7.86 15.20 12.04
C ALA A 104 9.37 14.86 12.04
N ASN A 105 9.80 13.96 12.92
CA ASN A 105 11.18 13.51 13.01
C ASN A 105 11.54 12.40 12.02
N LEU A 106 10.56 11.84 11.29
CA LEU A 106 10.84 10.81 10.28
C LEU A 106 11.58 11.41 9.09
N SER A 107 12.76 10.86 8.80
CA SER A 107 13.56 11.29 7.67
C SER A 107 12.99 10.76 6.35
N ARG A 108 13.25 11.46 5.24
CA ARG A 108 12.85 11.00 3.91
C ARG A 108 13.51 9.67 3.55
N GLU A 109 14.72 9.44 4.02
CA GLU A 109 15.50 8.23 3.80
C GLU A 109 14.85 7.03 4.50
N GLN A 110 14.36 7.20 5.73
CA GLN A 110 13.61 6.16 6.45
C GLN A 110 12.35 5.77 5.68
N MET A 111 11.60 6.76 5.17
CA MET A 111 10.40 6.53 4.38
C MET A 111 10.71 5.89 3.02
N ALA A 112 11.76 6.34 2.33
CA ALA A 112 12.18 5.75 1.07
C ALA A 112 12.60 4.29 1.23
N HIS A 113 13.32 3.97 2.31
CA HIS A 113 13.70 2.60 2.63
C HIS A 113 12.49 1.73 3.01
N ALA A 114 11.52 2.26 3.76
CA ALA A 114 10.27 1.57 4.05
C ALA A 114 9.53 1.22 2.75
N VAL A 115 9.32 2.20 1.88
CA VAL A 115 8.68 1.99 0.57
C VAL A 115 9.50 1.06 -0.32
N GLY A 116 10.83 1.09 -0.27
CA GLY A 116 11.70 0.17 -1.01
C GLY A 116 11.48 -1.30 -0.66
N ARG A 117 11.11 -1.61 0.59
CA ARG A 117 10.82 -2.97 1.06
C ARG A 117 9.50 -3.52 0.56
N PHE A 118 8.63 -2.65 0.03
CA PHE A 118 7.35 -3.05 -0.55
C PHE A 118 7.52 -4.12 -1.63
N ARG A 119 8.54 -3.96 -2.50
CA ARG A 119 8.81 -4.92 -3.57
C ARG A 119 9.07 -6.33 -3.06
N HIS A 120 9.99 -6.47 -2.10
CA HIS A 120 10.32 -7.77 -1.52
C HIS A 120 9.12 -8.41 -0.81
N ARG A 121 8.23 -7.61 -0.23
CA ARG A 121 7.01 -8.09 0.43
C ARG A 121 5.97 -8.57 -0.58
N VAL A 122 5.84 -7.90 -1.72
CA VAL A 122 5.02 -8.38 -2.86
C VAL A 122 5.59 -9.70 -3.40
N GLU A 123 6.90 -9.78 -3.61
CA GLU A 123 7.57 -11.01 -4.08
C GLU A 123 7.37 -12.17 -3.09
N ALA A 124 7.51 -11.93 -1.79
CA ALA A 124 7.29 -12.94 -0.75
C ALA A 124 5.84 -13.45 -0.64
N LEU A 125 4.85 -12.62 -1.02
CA LEU A 125 3.45 -13.05 -1.08
C LEU A 125 3.16 -13.88 -2.33
N ILE A 126 3.74 -13.53 -3.48
CA ILE A 126 3.52 -14.24 -4.76
C ILE A 126 4.22 -15.61 -4.77
N LEU A 127 5.30 -15.77 -4.01
CA LEU A 127 6.11 -17.00 -3.94
C LEU A 127 5.70 -17.96 -2.81
N LYS A 128 4.64 -17.65 -2.06
CA LYS A 128 4.01 -18.57 -1.09
C LYS A 128 2.98 -19.47 -1.75
#